data_AF-A0A9D7I9G9-F1
#
_entry.id   AF-A0A9D7I9G9-F1
#
_cell.length_a   1.000
_cell.length_b   1.000
_cell.length_c   1.000
_cell.angle_alpha   90.00
_cell.angle_beta   90.00
_cell.angle_gamma   90.00
#
_symmetry.space_group_name_H-M   'P 1'
#
loop_
_entity.id
_entity.type
_entity.pdbx_description
1 polymer ?
#
loop_
_entity_poly.entity_id
_entity_poly.type
_entity_poly.pdbx_seq_one_letter_code
_entity_poly.pdbx_strand_id
1 'polypeptide(L)'
;MRRSTSSAFFVYQHGAALLIFMLFIFLVATSWILGQSGGTSARNQLDKATATTMAQAKEALIGRAATDANRPGSLTCPDVSNDGVADGVAGNCTSFIGRFPWKTLDLPELLDGNGERLWYALSPGLRDNPAAQPINPQKALELTLDGTTNIAAIIFSPGPPLANQNSRPSNAVADYLDGSNNDGDNTYVSGPPSATFNDKALAITRDDIFRNVNKRVLAEIRGPDAPGGPSYGLRRYYNDFGNFPWADSNNDGIADVGTSSGNLPYNDLELKALPPLPSIHLAVSERLAATGQLPAT
;
A
#
# COMPACT_ATOMS: atom_id res chain seq x y z
N MET A 1 39.80 -27.94 -95.44
CA MET A 1 38.49 -28.20 -94.82
C MET A 1 38.66 -28.22 -93.31
N ARG A 2 38.20 -27.18 -92.60
CA ARG A 2 38.15 -27.11 -91.12
C ARG A 2 36.73 -27.44 -90.68
N ARG A 3 36.54 -28.45 -89.81
CA ARG A 3 35.26 -28.72 -89.12
C ARG A 3 35.36 -28.35 -87.64
N SER A 4 34.28 -27.71 -87.22
CA SER A 4 33.92 -27.11 -85.93
C SER A 4 34.24 -27.93 -84.69
N THR A 5 34.83 -27.28 -83.68
CA THR A 5 34.79 -27.70 -82.26
C THR A 5 33.74 -26.88 -81.54
N SER A 6 32.70 -27.54 -81.00
CA SER A 6 31.80 -26.95 -80.01
C SER A 6 32.53 -26.80 -78.68
N SER A 7 32.36 -25.66 -78.01
CA SER A 7 32.73 -25.49 -76.61
C SER A 7 31.64 -24.68 -75.93
N ALA A 8 30.83 -25.37 -75.14
CA ALA A 8 29.92 -24.76 -74.19
C ALA A 8 30.76 -24.14 -73.07
N PHE A 9 30.59 -22.84 -72.83
CA PHE A 9 31.14 -22.18 -71.65
C PHE A 9 30.03 -21.96 -70.62
N PHE A 10 30.24 -22.57 -69.45
CA PHE A 10 29.47 -22.38 -68.23
C PHE A 10 29.44 -20.90 -67.82
N VAL A 11 28.24 -20.38 -67.49
CA VAL A 11 28.08 -19.10 -66.80
C VAL A 11 28.11 -19.35 -65.30
N TYR A 12 29.07 -18.72 -64.60
CA TYR A 12 29.26 -18.80 -63.16
C TYR A 12 28.15 -18.06 -62.38
N GLN A 13 27.39 -18.78 -61.55
CA GLN A 13 26.48 -18.22 -60.55
C GLN A 13 27.21 -18.01 -59.21
N HIS A 14 27.71 -16.80 -58.96
CA HIS A 14 28.30 -16.44 -57.65
C HIS A 14 27.64 -15.22 -56.97
N GLY A 15 26.73 -14.51 -57.65
CA GLY A 15 26.01 -13.37 -57.04
C GLY A 15 24.72 -13.75 -56.31
N ALA A 16 23.93 -14.69 -56.84
CA ALA A 16 22.65 -15.08 -56.27
C ALA A 16 22.79 -15.84 -54.94
N ALA A 17 23.84 -16.66 -54.80
CA ALA A 17 24.08 -17.44 -53.59
C ALA A 17 24.33 -16.55 -52.36
N LEU A 18 25.04 -15.44 -52.51
CA LEU A 18 25.33 -14.52 -51.40
C LEU A 18 24.08 -13.75 -50.96
N LEU A 19 23.22 -13.35 -51.91
CA LEU A 19 21.93 -12.71 -51.61
C LEU A 19 20.96 -13.67 -50.92
N ILE A 20 20.91 -14.93 -51.36
CA ILE A 20 20.10 -15.97 -50.70
C ILE A 20 20.63 -16.26 -49.29
N PHE A 21 21.94 -16.38 -49.12
CA PHE A 21 22.56 -16.59 -47.81
C PHE A 21 22.29 -15.43 -46.85
N MET A 22 22.40 -14.20 -47.33
CA MET A 22 22.13 -13.00 -46.54
C MET A 22 20.63 -12.87 -46.18
N LEU A 23 19.73 -13.26 -47.08
CA LEU A 23 18.29 -13.36 -46.79
C LEU A 23 18.01 -14.40 -45.71
N PHE A 24 18.66 -15.56 -45.77
CA PHE A 24 18.53 -16.61 -44.75
C PHE A 24 19.01 -16.14 -43.39
N ILE A 25 20.16 -15.46 -43.31
CA ILE A 25 20.66 -14.87 -42.06
C ILE A 25 19.65 -13.84 -41.52
N PHE A 26 19.10 -13.00 -42.39
CA PHE A 26 18.14 -11.97 -41.98
C PHE A 26 16.86 -12.57 -41.40
N LEU A 27 16.32 -13.62 -42.01
CA LEU A 27 15.14 -14.34 -41.54
C LEU A 27 15.39 -15.08 -40.21
N VAL A 28 16.57 -15.68 -40.03
CA VAL A 28 16.96 -16.33 -38.77
C VAL A 28 17.15 -15.30 -37.65
N ALA A 29 17.79 -14.16 -37.94
CA ALA A 29 17.97 -13.09 -36.96
C ALA A 29 16.65 -12.46 -36.52
N THR A 30 15.74 -12.18 -37.46
CA THR A 30 14.41 -11.61 -37.13
C THR A 30 13.54 -12.59 -36.36
N SER A 31 13.54 -13.87 -36.70
CA SER A 31 12.78 -14.89 -35.95
C SER A 31 13.32 -15.09 -34.52
N TRP A 32 14.64 -15.01 -34.31
CA TRP A 32 15.25 -15.07 -32.98
C TRP A 32 14.90 -13.85 -32.11
N ILE A 33 14.92 -12.64 -32.69
CA ILE A 33 14.55 -11.39 -31.99
C ILE A 33 13.06 -11.37 -31.63
N LEU A 34 12.19 -11.79 -32.55
CA LEU A 34 10.74 -11.87 -32.29
C LEU A 34 10.42 -12.91 -31.22
N GLY A 35 11.13 -14.05 -31.19
CA GLY A 35 11.00 -15.07 -30.15
C GLY A 35 11.32 -14.58 -28.73
N GLN A 36 12.30 -13.69 -28.56
CA GLN A 36 12.61 -13.06 -27.26
C GLN A 36 11.62 -11.95 -26.86
N SER A 37 11.07 -11.23 -27.84
CA SER A 37 10.13 -10.12 -27.61
C SER A 37 8.79 -10.59 -27.03
N GLY A 38 8.31 -11.78 -27.44
CA GLY A 38 7.03 -12.33 -26.99
C GLY A 38 7.04 -12.71 -25.50
N GLY A 39 8.09 -13.40 -25.04
CA GLY A 39 8.24 -13.79 -23.63
C GLY A 39 8.44 -12.58 -22.70
N THR A 40 9.14 -11.55 -23.18
CA THR A 40 9.33 -10.29 -22.43
C THR A 40 8.01 -9.52 -22.31
N SER A 41 7.23 -9.45 -23.39
CA SER A 41 5.93 -8.78 -23.38
C SER A 41 4.93 -9.46 -22.44
N ALA A 42 4.89 -10.79 -22.42
CA ALA A 42 4.04 -11.54 -21.51
C ALA A 42 4.41 -11.31 -20.04
N ARG A 43 5.71 -11.39 -19.68
CA ARG A 43 6.18 -11.10 -18.32
C ARG A 43 5.85 -9.68 -17.88
N ASN A 44 6.06 -8.69 -18.76
CA ASN A 44 5.69 -7.31 -18.47
C ASN A 44 4.19 -7.13 -18.21
N GLN A 45 3.33 -7.91 -18.89
CA GLN A 45 1.89 -7.90 -18.62
C GLN A 45 1.54 -8.49 -17.27
N LEU A 46 2.14 -9.63 -16.90
CA LEU A 46 1.97 -10.23 -15.56
C LEU A 46 2.45 -9.27 -14.47
N ASP A 47 3.61 -8.65 -14.68
CA ASP A 47 4.19 -7.69 -13.74
C ASP A 47 3.29 -6.46 -13.55
N LYS A 48 2.71 -5.96 -14.65
CA LYS A 48 1.74 -4.87 -14.61
C LYS A 48 0.46 -5.27 -13.89
N ALA A 49 -0.04 -6.49 -14.13
CA ALA A 49 -1.21 -7.01 -13.44
C ALA A 49 -0.94 -7.11 -11.93
N THR A 50 0.17 -7.73 -11.52
CA THR A 50 0.61 -7.78 -10.12
C THR A 50 0.69 -6.37 -9.50
N ALA A 51 1.36 -5.42 -10.15
CA ALA A 51 1.51 -4.07 -9.63
C ALA A 51 0.15 -3.36 -9.46
N THR A 52 -0.80 -3.59 -10.38
CA THR A 52 -2.16 -3.04 -10.31
C THR A 52 -2.92 -3.63 -9.11
N THR A 53 -2.88 -4.95 -8.95
CA THR A 53 -3.54 -5.64 -7.81
C THR A 53 -2.94 -5.18 -6.48
N MET A 54 -1.60 -5.10 -6.36
CA MET A 54 -0.94 -4.64 -5.13
C MET A 54 -1.27 -3.17 -4.83
N ALA A 55 -1.37 -2.32 -5.84
CA ALA A 55 -1.81 -0.94 -5.67
C ALA A 55 -3.26 -0.84 -5.17
N GLN A 56 -4.17 -1.66 -5.71
CA GLN A 56 -5.55 -1.75 -5.22
C GLN A 56 -5.61 -2.20 -3.76
N ALA A 57 -4.83 -3.22 -3.39
CA ALA A 57 -4.70 -3.67 -2.01
C ALA A 57 -4.17 -2.57 -1.07
N LYS A 58 -3.17 -1.80 -1.53
CA LYS A 58 -2.62 -0.65 -0.77
C LYS A 58 -3.68 0.42 -0.52
N GLU A 59 -4.40 0.84 -1.56
CA GLU A 59 -5.45 1.85 -1.44
C GLU A 59 -6.60 1.38 -0.54
N ALA A 60 -6.96 0.10 -0.58
CA ALA A 60 -7.99 -0.45 0.30
C ALA A 60 -7.59 -0.39 1.79
N LEU A 61 -6.33 -0.69 2.12
CA LEU A 61 -5.82 -0.58 3.49
C LEU A 61 -5.77 0.88 3.95
N ILE A 62 -5.29 1.80 3.11
CA ILE A 62 -5.28 3.25 3.41
C ILE A 62 -6.72 3.76 3.61
N GLY A 63 -7.64 3.33 2.76
CA GLY A 63 -9.07 3.64 2.85
C GLY A 63 -9.67 3.16 4.16
N ARG A 64 -9.48 1.88 4.50
CA ARG A 64 -9.94 1.28 5.76
C ARG A 64 -9.39 2.00 7.00
N ALA A 65 -8.13 2.42 6.98
CA ALA A 65 -7.55 3.17 8.07
C ALA A 65 -8.18 4.56 8.22
N ALA A 66 -8.47 5.24 7.12
CA ALA A 66 -9.09 6.57 7.13
C ALA A 66 -10.60 6.55 7.42
N THR A 67 -11.29 5.45 7.13
CA THR A 67 -12.74 5.32 7.32
C THR A 67 -13.14 4.62 8.60
N ASP A 68 -12.19 4.07 9.36
CA ASP A 68 -12.48 3.51 10.69
C ASP A 68 -13.14 4.55 11.58
N ALA A 69 -14.38 4.29 11.98
CA ALA A 69 -15.16 5.19 12.83
C ALA A 69 -14.64 5.22 14.27
N ASN A 70 -14.12 4.08 14.76
CA ASN A 70 -13.77 3.89 16.16
C ASN A 70 -12.28 3.96 16.41
N ARG A 71 -11.44 3.77 15.38
CA ARG A 71 -9.98 3.67 15.46
C ARG A 71 -9.30 4.20 14.19
N PRO A 72 -9.44 5.49 13.83
CA PRO A 72 -8.75 6.05 12.67
C PRO A 72 -7.25 5.73 12.70
N GLY A 73 -6.73 5.18 11.61
CA GLY A 73 -5.34 4.73 11.49
C GLY A 73 -5.09 3.26 11.84
N SER A 74 -6.09 2.53 12.35
CA SER A 74 -5.97 1.09 12.54
C SER A 74 -6.07 0.32 11.21
N LEU A 75 -5.45 -0.85 11.20
CA LEU A 75 -5.48 -1.78 10.08
C LEU A 75 -6.03 -3.14 10.55
N THR A 76 -6.68 -3.83 9.62
CA THR A 76 -7.25 -5.15 9.85
C THR A 76 -6.15 -6.21 9.98
N CYS A 77 -6.43 -7.28 10.72
CA CYS A 77 -5.53 -8.42 10.84
C CYS A 77 -5.40 -9.19 9.52
N PRO A 78 -4.28 -9.88 9.27
CA PRO A 78 -4.14 -10.79 8.14
C PRO A 78 -5.12 -11.97 8.19
N ASP A 79 -5.40 -12.56 7.02
CA ASP A 79 -6.13 -13.82 6.87
C ASP A 79 -5.14 -15.00 6.95
N VAL A 80 -5.20 -15.81 8.00
CA VAL A 80 -4.33 -16.99 8.17
C VAL A 80 -5.00 -18.29 7.70
N SER A 81 -6.32 -18.26 7.51
CA SER A 81 -7.13 -19.42 7.12
C SER A 81 -7.33 -19.54 5.60
N ASN A 82 -6.99 -18.51 4.85
CA ASN A 82 -7.12 -18.38 3.40
C ASN A 82 -8.59 -18.38 2.94
N ASP A 83 -9.50 -17.79 3.71
CA ASP A 83 -10.91 -17.64 3.38
C ASP A 83 -11.29 -16.22 2.92
N GLY A 84 -10.33 -15.30 2.92
CA GLY A 84 -10.46 -13.89 2.60
C GLY A 84 -10.84 -13.00 3.78
N VAL A 85 -11.01 -13.56 4.99
CA VAL A 85 -11.44 -12.87 6.19
C VAL A 85 -10.25 -12.67 7.13
N ALA A 86 -10.13 -11.47 7.70
CA ALA A 86 -9.13 -11.16 8.70
C ALA A 86 -9.28 -12.04 9.95
N ASP A 87 -8.19 -12.69 10.35
CA ASP A 87 -8.17 -13.58 11.50
C ASP A 87 -7.67 -12.87 12.75
N GLY A 88 -8.62 -12.59 13.64
CA GLY A 88 -8.34 -12.04 14.96
C GLY A 88 -9.62 -11.84 15.77
N VAL A 89 -9.50 -11.92 17.09
CA VAL A 89 -10.63 -11.70 18.01
C VAL A 89 -10.49 -10.32 18.63
N ALA A 90 -11.49 -9.45 18.41
CA ALA A 90 -11.47 -8.06 18.87
C ALA A 90 -10.16 -7.32 18.50
N GLY A 91 -9.68 -7.54 17.27
CA GLY A 91 -8.45 -6.95 16.74
C GLY A 91 -7.14 -7.54 17.28
N ASN A 92 -7.19 -8.56 18.13
CA ASN A 92 -6.01 -9.33 18.47
C ASN A 92 -5.74 -10.34 17.36
N CYS A 93 -4.76 -10.03 16.50
CA CYS A 93 -4.45 -10.84 15.34
C CYS A 93 -3.87 -12.20 15.74
N THR A 94 -4.29 -13.26 15.05
CA THR A 94 -3.73 -14.61 15.21
C THR A 94 -2.27 -14.66 14.75
N SER A 95 -1.94 -13.92 13.70
CA SER A 95 -0.59 -13.70 13.17
C SER A 95 -0.50 -12.28 12.63
N PHE A 96 0.72 -11.72 12.58
CA PHE A 96 0.99 -10.43 11.92
C PHE A 96 1.42 -10.58 10.47
N ILE A 97 1.53 -11.81 9.98
CA ILE A 97 1.70 -12.15 8.56
C ILE A 97 0.69 -13.21 8.14
N GLY A 98 0.06 -13.01 6.98
CA GLY A 98 -0.96 -13.90 6.43
C GLY A 98 -1.36 -13.47 5.02
N ARG A 99 -2.44 -14.05 4.48
CA ARG A 99 -3.06 -13.58 3.24
C ARG A 99 -3.70 -12.21 3.43
N PHE A 100 -3.84 -11.51 2.31
CA PHE A 100 -4.57 -10.26 2.25
C PHE A 100 -6.07 -10.51 2.47
N PRO A 101 -6.71 -9.88 3.48
CA PRO A 101 -8.09 -10.17 3.88
C PRO A 101 -9.11 -9.41 3.01
N TRP A 102 -9.18 -9.79 1.74
CA TRP A 102 -9.97 -9.09 0.71
C TRP A 102 -11.48 -9.02 1.02
N LYS A 103 -12.09 -10.05 1.63
CA LYS A 103 -13.51 -9.99 2.02
C LYS A 103 -13.74 -9.00 3.16
N THR A 104 -12.86 -8.97 4.15
CA THR A 104 -12.96 -8.02 5.26
C THR A 104 -12.83 -6.57 4.78
N LEU A 105 -12.11 -6.35 3.69
CA LEU A 105 -11.95 -5.04 3.06
C LEU A 105 -13.00 -4.74 1.97
N ASP A 106 -14.01 -5.59 1.82
CA ASP A 106 -15.09 -5.47 0.82
C ASP A 106 -14.57 -5.33 -0.62
N LEU A 107 -13.56 -6.14 -0.94
CA LEU A 107 -12.96 -6.22 -2.27
C LEU A 107 -13.34 -7.53 -2.95
N PRO A 108 -13.31 -7.58 -4.29
CA PRO A 108 -13.20 -8.87 -4.98
C PRO A 108 -11.87 -9.55 -4.62
N GLU A 109 -11.80 -10.86 -4.86
CA GLU A 109 -10.56 -11.60 -4.67
C GLU A 109 -9.41 -10.99 -5.49
N LEU A 110 -8.32 -10.68 -4.81
CA LEU A 110 -7.14 -10.02 -5.38
C LEU A 110 -6.05 -11.05 -5.67
N LEU A 111 -5.84 -11.32 -6.96
CA LEU A 111 -4.79 -12.21 -7.45
C LEU A 111 -3.70 -11.40 -8.15
N ASP A 112 -2.46 -11.85 -8.00
CA ASP A 112 -1.34 -11.33 -8.75
C ASP A 112 -1.38 -11.78 -10.22
N GLY A 113 -0.42 -11.32 -11.02
CA GLY A 113 -0.34 -11.70 -12.44
C GLY A 113 -0.21 -13.20 -12.68
N ASN A 114 0.28 -13.98 -11.72
CA ASN A 114 0.44 -15.42 -11.81
C ASN A 114 -0.76 -16.20 -11.23
N GLY A 115 -1.79 -15.50 -10.77
CA GLY A 115 -2.99 -16.12 -10.17
C GLY A 115 -2.83 -16.45 -8.69
N GLU A 116 -1.80 -15.94 -8.01
CA GLU A 116 -1.57 -16.18 -6.58
C GLU A 116 -2.22 -15.10 -5.72
N ARG A 117 -2.72 -15.48 -4.55
CA ARG A 117 -3.26 -14.52 -3.58
C ARG A 117 -2.14 -13.71 -2.95
N LEU A 118 -2.41 -12.42 -2.74
CA LEU A 118 -1.48 -11.52 -2.06
C LEU A 118 -1.30 -11.92 -0.60
N TRP A 119 -0.09 -11.72 -0.10
CA TRP A 119 0.26 -11.79 1.31
C TRP A 119 0.36 -10.39 1.92
N TYR A 120 0.25 -10.31 3.23
CA TYR A 120 0.13 -9.08 3.98
C TYR A 120 0.78 -9.23 5.35
N ALA A 121 1.75 -8.36 5.63
CA ALA A 121 2.34 -8.17 6.94
C ALA A 121 1.84 -6.85 7.56
N LEU A 122 1.47 -6.88 8.84
CA LEU A 122 0.93 -5.76 9.60
C LEU A 122 1.86 -5.39 10.75
N SER A 123 2.19 -4.11 10.91
CA SER A 123 2.88 -3.64 12.11
C SER A 123 1.98 -3.78 13.34
N PRO A 124 2.43 -4.47 14.41
CA PRO A 124 1.63 -4.65 15.62
C PRO A 124 1.09 -3.36 16.24
N GLY A 125 1.84 -2.25 16.13
CA GLY A 125 1.42 -0.93 16.60
C GLY A 125 0.17 -0.35 15.93
N LEU A 126 -0.29 -0.88 14.78
CA LEU A 126 -1.46 -0.39 14.05
C LEU A 126 -2.64 -1.38 14.01
N ARG A 127 -2.56 -2.51 14.71
CA ARG A 127 -3.70 -3.45 14.77
C ARG A 127 -4.94 -2.79 15.37
N ASP A 128 -6.10 -3.27 14.95
CA ASP A 128 -7.41 -2.76 15.35
C ASP A 128 -7.82 -3.15 16.79
N ASN A 129 -6.94 -2.94 17.77
CA ASN A 129 -7.14 -3.37 19.17
C ASN A 129 -6.81 -2.25 20.18
N PRO A 130 -7.60 -2.06 21.25
CA PRO A 130 -7.32 -1.14 22.36
C PRO A 130 -5.87 -1.10 22.85
N ALA A 131 -5.20 -2.25 22.95
CA ALA A 131 -3.81 -2.35 23.40
C ALA A 131 -2.79 -1.73 22.43
N ALA A 132 -3.17 -1.42 21.19
CA ALA A 132 -2.30 -0.74 20.21
C ALA A 132 -2.26 0.78 20.38
N GLN A 133 -3.01 1.35 21.33
CA GLN A 133 -3.00 2.79 21.60
C GLN A 133 -1.63 3.27 22.13
N PRO A 134 -1.24 4.55 21.90
CA PRO A 134 -1.87 5.48 20.98
C PRO A 134 -1.63 5.08 19.51
N ILE A 135 -2.59 5.32 18.62
CA ILE A 135 -2.39 5.26 17.16
C ILE A 135 -2.21 6.70 16.66
N ASN A 136 -0.98 7.05 16.25
CA ASN A 136 -0.65 8.42 15.86
C ASN A 136 0.55 8.47 14.89
N PRO A 137 0.73 9.60 14.17
CA PRO A 137 1.82 9.73 13.22
C PRO A 137 3.21 9.84 13.85
N GLN A 138 3.35 9.95 15.17
CA GLN A 138 4.66 10.07 15.83
C GLN A 138 5.17 8.74 16.41
N LYS A 139 4.29 7.74 16.57
CA LYS A 139 4.64 6.44 17.13
C LYS A 139 5.46 5.65 16.11
N ALA A 140 6.65 5.21 16.53
CA ALA A 140 7.49 4.35 15.71
C ALA A 140 6.80 2.99 15.47
N LEU A 141 7.04 2.43 14.29
CA LEU A 141 6.50 1.13 13.87
C LEU A 141 7.62 0.10 13.70
N GLU A 142 7.28 -1.16 13.92
CA GLU A 142 8.25 -2.25 14.05
C GLU A 142 8.71 -2.82 12.69
N LEU A 143 7.87 -2.76 11.66
CA LEU A 143 8.20 -3.35 10.37
C LEU A 143 9.27 -2.54 9.63
N THR A 144 10.15 -3.28 8.95
CA THR A 144 11.12 -2.72 8.02
C THR A 144 11.06 -3.43 6.66
N LEU A 145 11.37 -2.69 5.60
CA LEU A 145 11.56 -3.22 4.25
C LEU A 145 12.88 -2.66 3.71
N ASP A 146 13.83 -3.54 3.36
CA ASP A 146 15.15 -3.15 2.85
C ASP A 146 15.89 -2.17 3.78
N GLY A 147 15.74 -2.35 5.09
CA GLY A 147 16.29 -1.45 6.12
C GLY A 147 15.54 -0.13 6.31
N THR A 148 14.52 0.15 5.50
CA THR A 148 13.63 1.31 5.70
C THR A 148 12.67 1.02 6.85
N THR A 149 12.67 1.88 7.87
CA THR A 149 11.84 1.73 9.08
C THR A 149 10.47 2.40 8.94
N ASN A 150 9.64 2.27 9.99
CA ASN A 150 8.32 2.90 10.09
C ASN A 150 7.34 2.44 8.99
N ILE A 151 7.40 1.17 8.64
CA ILE A 151 6.46 0.56 7.70
C ILE A 151 5.19 0.16 8.47
N ALA A 152 4.03 0.58 7.97
CA ALA A 152 2.73 0.27 8.54
C ALA A 152 2.28 -1.14 8.16
N ALA A 153 2.50 -1.48 6.89
CA ALA A 153 2.19 -2.77 6.33
C ALA A 153 3.04 -3.04 5.08
N ILE A 154 3.17 -4.31 4.73
CA ILE A 154 3.79 -4.74 3.48
C ILE A 154 2.84 -5.70 2.78
N ILE A 155 2.58 -5.47 1.50
CA ILE A 155 1.85 -6.38 0.64
C ILE A 155 2.87 -7.14 -0.20
N PHE A 156 2.74 -8.47 -0.26
CA PHE A 156 3.59 -9.30 -1.09
C PHE A 156 2.80 -10.00 -2.20
N SER A 157 3.42 -10.11 -3.37
CA SER A 157 3.05 -11.08 -4.40
C SER A 157 4.11 -12.18 -4.40
N PRO A 158 3.72 -13.45 -4.11
CA PRO A 158 4.65 -14.56 -3.95
C PRO A 158 5.13 -15.16 -5.29
N GLY A 159 4.64 -14.64 -6.42
CA GLY A 159 5.02 -15.10 -7.74
C GLY A 159 4.73 -16.59 -8.01
N PRO A 160 5.21 -17.13 -9.14
CA PRO A 160 5.10 -18.56 -9.42
C PRO A 160 5.90 -19.39 -8.41
N PRO A 161 5.51 -20.64 -8.11
CA PRO A 161 6.22 -21.48 -7.16
C PRO A 161 7.69 -21.69 -7.57
N LEU A 162 8.61 -21.50 -6.62
CA LEU A 162 10.02 -21.86 -6.78
C LEU A 162 10.24 -23.37 -6.54
N ALA A 163 11.41 -23.88 -6.93
CA ALA A 163 11.70 -25.33 -6.91
C ALA A 163 11.59 -25.99 -5.51
N ASN A 164 11.74 -25.20 -4.43
CA ASN A 164 11.62 -25.64 -3.05
C ASN A 164 10.19 -25.49 -2.47
N GLN A 165 9.24 -24.92 -3.21
CA GLN A 165 7.88 -24.61 -2.75
C GLN A 165 6.86 -25.63 -3.29
N ASN A 166 7.07 -26.92 -2.94
CA ASN A 166 6.27 -28.03 -3.47
C ASN A 166 4.96 -28.29 -2.71
N SER A 167 4.69 -27.54 -1.65
CA SER A 167 3.54 -27.76 -0.76
C SER A 167 2.38 -26.80 -1.01
N ARG A 168 2.42 -26.00 -2.09
CA ARG A 168 1.27 -25.18 -2.50
C ARG A 168 0.15 -26.07 -3.09
N PRO A 169 -1.14 -25.88 -2.76
CA PRO A 169 -1.66 -24.83 -1.88
C PRO A 169 -1.57 -25.18 -0.38
N SER A 170 -1.19 -24.20 0.43
CA SER A 170 -1.17 -24.29 1.90
C SER A 170 -1.35 -22.89 2.55
N ASN A 171 -1.41 -22.87 3.87
CA ASN A 171 -1.44 -21.62 4.66
C ASN A 171 -0.07 -21.26 5.27
N ALA A 172 1.00 -22.02 4.98
CA ALA A 172 2.32 -21.76 5.53
C ALA A 172 3.04 -20.64 4.76
N VAL A 173 3.68 -19.71 5.47
CA VAL A 173 4.42 -18.59 4.87
C VAL A 173 5.55 -19.08 3.97
N ALA A 174 6.33 -20.04 4.45
CA ALA A 174 7.51 -20.59 3.76
C ALA A 174 7.18 -21.34 2.45
N ASP A 175 5.92 -21.74 2.25
CA ASP A 175 5.50 -22.34 0.99
C ASP A 175 5.29 -21.29 -0.11
N TYR A 176 5.28 -19.99 0.24
CA TYR A 176 4.96 -18.90 -0.68
C TYR A 176 5.98 -17.77 -0.73
N LEU A 177 6.43 -17.27 0.43
CA LEU A 177 7.40 -16.18 0.50
C LEU A 177 8.83 -16.75 0.57
N ASP A 178 9.79 -15.96 0.13
CA ASP A 178 11.16 -16.37 -0.13
C ASP A 178 12.18 -15.70 0.81
N GLY A 179 13.25 -16.43 1.14
CA GLY A 179 14.37 -15.90 1.92
C GLY A 179 13.91 -15.30 3.26
N SER A 180 14.37 -14.07 3.56
CA SER A 180 14.00 -13.36 4.79
C SER A 180 12.51 -13.05 4.89
N ASN A 181 11.74 -13.09 3.80
CA ASN A 181 10.30 -12.82 3.87
C ASN A 181 9.51 -13.96 4.57
N ASN A 182 10.15 -15.09 4.90
CA ASN A 182 9.51 -16.22 5.59
C ASN A 182 10.18 -16.64 6.92
N ASP A 183 11.15 -15.87 7.43
CA ASP A 183 11.96 -16.28 8.59
C ASP A 183 11.30 -16.00 9.96
N GLY A 184 10.19 -15.26 9.96
CA GLY A 184 9.34 -15.01 11.12
C GLY A 184 9.69 -13.75 11.92
N ASP A 185 10.61 -12.92 11.44
CA ASP A 185 10.88 -11.60 12.03
C ASP A 185 10.04 -10.47 11.38
N ASN A 186 10.37 -9.21 11.72
CA ASN A 186 9.71 -8.00 11.20
C ASN A 186 10.53 -7.28 10.12
N THR A 187 11.52 -7.96 9.54
CA THR A 187 12.53 -7.44 8.61
C THR A 187 12.36 -8.10 7.25
N TYR A 188 11.71 -7.39 6.36
CA TYR A 188 11.42 -7.90 5.02
C TYR A 188 12.37 -7.33 3.98
N VAL A 189 12.47 -8.03 2.85
CA VAL A 189 13.35 -7.65 1.74
C VAL A 189 12.60 -7.64 0.42
N SER A 190 13.06 -6.79 -0.49
CA SER A 190 12.69 -6.79 -1.89
C SER A 190 13.93 -6.96 -2.76
N GLY A 191 13.75 -7.45 -3.99
CA GLY A 191 14.89 -7.71 -4.86
C GLY A 191 14.50 -8.17 -6.26
N PRO A 192 15.48 -8.22 -7.18
CA PRO A 192 15.26 -8.78 -8.51
C PRO A 192 14.98 -10.28 -8.43
N PRO A 193 14.16 -10.82 -9.35
CA PRO A 193 13.87 -12.25 -9.38
C PRO A 193 15.14 -13.07 -9.66
N SER A 194 15.26 -14.21 -8.99
CA SER A 194 16.34 -15.17 -9.07
C SER A 194 15.79 -16.60 -8.94
N ALA A 195 16.66 -17.61 -8.96
CA ALA A 195 16.24 -19.00 -8.78
C ALA A 195 15.67 -19.31 -7.37
N THR A 196 15.91 -18.44 -6.39
CA THR A 196 15.57 -18.64 -4.98
C THR A 196 14.80 -17.45 -4.38
N PHE A 197 14.41 -16.46 -5.19
CA PHE A 197 13.69 -15.28 -4.74
C PHE A 197 12.92 -14.68 -5.90
N ASN A 198 11.59 -14.62 -5.84
CA ASN A 198 10.75 -13.95 -6.84
C ASN A 198 9.61 -13.14 -6.23
N ASP A 199 9.57 -13.00 -4.91
CA ASP A 199 8.66 -12.13 -4.20
C ASP A 199 8.74 -10.68 -4.68
N LYS A 200 7.57 -10.05 -4.81
CA LYS A 200 7.45 -8.60 -4.93
C LYS A 200 6.85 -8.04 -3.66
N ALA A 201 7.47 -7.00 -3.11
CA ALA A 201 7.00 -6.32 -1.91
C ALA A 201 6.56 -4.88 -2.24
N LEU A 202 5.43 -4.46 -1.69
CA LEU A 202 4.93 -3.09 -1.73
C LEU A 202 4.72 -2.59 -0.30
N ALA A 203 5.57 -1.65 0.11
CA ALA A 203 5.43 -1.00 1.41
C ALA A 203 4.28 0.02 1.44
N ILE A 204 3.59 0.03 2.58
CA ILE A 204 2.72 1.10 3.02
C ILE A 204 3.40 1.73 4.22
N THR A 205 3.86 2.97 4.05
CA THR A 205 4.56 3.68 5.12
C THR A 205 3.58 4.22 6.16
N ARG A 206 4.07 4.55 7.36
CA ARG A 206 3.29 5.31 8.34
C ARG A 206 2.72 6.59 7.72
N ASP A 207 3.51 7.32 6.94
CA ASP A 207 3.07 8.57 6.32
C ASP A 207 1.96 8.35 5.26
N ASP A 208 1.95 7.22 4.55
CA ASP A 208 0.87 6.87 3.62
C ASP A 208 -0.47 6.74 4.35
N ILE A 209 -0.49 6.08 5.50
CA ILE A 209 -1.67 5.94 6.36
C ILE A 209 -2.11 7.31 6.90
N PHE A 210 -1.20 8.00 7.58
CA PHE A 210 -1.57 9.21 8.32
C PHE A 210 -1.83 10.43 7.44
N ARG A 211 -1.41 10.43 6.17
CA ARG A 211 -1.77 11.49 5.20
C ARG A 211 -3.28 11.63 5.01
N ASN A 212 -4.01 10.51 4.98
CA ASN A 212 -5.47 10.51 4.80
C ASN A 212 -6.21 10.49 6.14
N VAL A 213 -5.70 9.75 7.12
CA VAL A 213 -6.28 9.73 8.48
C VAL A 213 -6.27 11.12 9.10
N ASN A 214 -5.16 11.87 9.00
CA ASN A 214 -5.10 13.22 9.57
C ASN A 214 -6.11 14.17 8.92
N LYS A 215 -6.34 14.07 7.60
CA LYS A 215 -7.37 14.87 6.92
C LYS A 215 -8.76 14.56 7.45
N ARG A 216 -9.08 13.28 7.65
CA ARG A 216 -10.35 12.86 8.24
C ARG A 216 -10.52 13.39 9.66
N VAL A 217 -9.51 13.20 10.52
CA VAL A 217 -9.55 13.66 11.92
C VAL A 217 -9.70 15.18 11.99
N LEU A 218 -8.95 15.93 11.18
CA LEU A 218 -9.05 17.39 11.12
C LEU A 218 -10.40 17.86 10.58
N ALA A 219 -11.01 17.14 9.63
CA ALA A 219 -12.35 17.44 9.14
C ALA A 219 -13.41 17.26 10.25
N GLU A 220 -13.26 16.22 11.07
CA GLU A 220 -14.11 15.97 12.23
C GLU A 220 -13.99 17.08 13.27
N ILE A 221 -12.75 17.45 13.63
CA ILE A 221 -12.47 18.54 14.59
C ILE A 221 -13.00 19.89 14.07
N ARG A 222 -12.83 20.16 12.78
CA ARG A 222 -13.36 21.37 12.13
C ARG A 222 -14.89 21.45 12.26
N GLY A 223 -15.57 20.30 12.26
CA GLY A 223 -17.03 20.18 12.20
C GLY A 223 -17.51 19.95 10.76
N PRO A 224 -18.36 18.93 10.53
CA PRO A 224 -18.77 18.47 9.21
C PRO A 224 -19.61 19.51 8.47
N ASP A 225 -19.60 19.43 7.15
CA ASP A 225 -20.55 20.16 6.31
C ASP A 225 -21.90 19.45 6.33
N ALA A 226 -22.90 20.08 6.94
CA ALA A 226 -24.27 19.59 7.00
C ALA A 226 -25.27 20.69 6.62
N PRO A 227 -26.43 20.34 6.02
CA PRO A 227 -27.53 21.27 5.82
C PRO A 227 -27.97 21.86 7.16
N GLY A 228 -27.94 23.19 7.27
CA GLY A 228 -28.21 23.91 8.53
C GLY A 228 -26.96 24.25 9.36
N GLY A 229 -25.76 23.88 8.89
CA GLY A 229 -24.49 24.16 9.57
C GLY A 229 -23.95 22.96 10.35
N PRO A 230 -22.72 23.07 10.89
CA PRO A 230 -22.10 22.00 11.67
C PRO A 230 -22.84 21.78 12.99
N SER A 231 -23.05 20.53 13.38
CA SER A 231 -23.66 20.16 14.68
C SER A 231 -22.66 20.02 15.82
N TYR A 232 -21.37 19.91 15.50
CA TYR A 232 -20.26 19.79 16.47
C TYR A 232 -18.97 20.35 15.85
N GLY A 233 -17.90 20.35 16.64
CA GLY A 233 -16.58 20.81 16.23
C GLY A 233 -16.42 22.34 16.26
N LEU A 234 -15.23 22.79 15.86
CA LEU A 234 -14.79 24.18 15.99
C LEU A 234 -15.73 25.18 15.31
N ARG A 235 -16.28 24.84 14.14
CA ARG A 235 -17.21 25.74 13.43
C ARG A 235 -18.55 25.87 14.14
N ARG A 236 -19.03 24.80 14.79
CA ARG A 236 -20.29 24.88 15.56
C ARG A 236 -20.09 25.78 16.77
N TYR A 237 -19.03 25.53 17.52
CA TYR A 237 -18.68 26.36 18.68
C TYR A 237 -18.56 27.84 18.30
N TYR A 238 -17.85 28.16 17.21
CA TYR A 238 -17.72 29.54 16.74
C TYR A 238 -19.06 30.18 16.37
N ASN A 239 -19.97 29.42 15.73
CA ASN A 239 -21.30 29.94 15.40
C ASN A 239 -22.14 30.26 16.63
N ASP A 240 -21.99 29.47 17.70
CA ASP A 240 -22.77 29.63 18.94
C ASP A 240 -22.23 30.75 19.84
N PHE A 241 -20.90 30.92 19.90
CA PHE A 241 -20.23 31.79 20.87
C PHE A 241 -19.48 32.98 20.27
N GLY A 242 -19.26 33.00 18.95
CA GLY A 242 -18.52 34.07 18.25
C GLY A 242 -16.99 34.03 18.44
N ASN A 243 -16.46 33.00 19.11
CA ASN A 243 -15.03 32.78 19.33
C ASN A 243 -14.69 31.28 19.30
N PHE A 244 -13.40 30.94 19.25
CA PHE A 244 -12.94 29.56 19.44
C PHE A 244 -12.75 29.26 20.93
N PRO A 245 -12.90 28.00 21.37
CA PRO A 245 -12.75 27.66 22.77
C PRO A 245 -11.31 27.85 23.24
N TRP A 246 -11.15 28.10 24.54
CA TRP A 246 -9.84 28.01 25.18
C TRP A 246 -9.33 26.56 25.19
N ALA A 247 -8.05 26.37 25.43
CA ALA A 247 -7.49 25.03 25.52
C ALA A 247 -7.88 24.33 26.84
N ASP A 248 -7.94 23.01 26.81
CA ASP A 248 -8.07 22.14 27.98
C ASP A 248 -6.66 21.87 28.57
N SER A 249 -6.36 22.41 29.74
CA SER A 249 -5.04 22.29 30.38
C SER A 249 -4.93 21.12 31.35
N ASN A 250 -6.06 20.57 31.80
CA ASN A 250 -6.11 19.55 32.86
C ASN A 250 -6.56 18.17 32.34
N ASN A 251 -6.89 18.09 31.04
CA ASN A 251 -7.32 16.89 30.32
C ASN A 251 -8.68 16.33 30.80
N ASP A 252 -9.59 17.17 31.29
CA ASP A 252 -10.97 16.81 31.64
C ASP A 252 -11.94 16.93 30.45
N GLY A 253 -11.44 17.42 29.31
CA GLY A 253 -12.18 17.61 28.06
C GLY A 253 -12.92 18.94 27.98
N ILE A 254 -12.76 19.83 28.96
CA ILE A 254 -13.44 21.13 29.05
C ILE A 254 -12.44 22.28 28.85
N ALA A 255 -12.89 23.37 28.22
CA ALA A 255 -12.06 24.55 28.00
C ALA A 255 -11.77 25.32 29.30
N ASP A 256 -10.50 25.66 29.54
CA ASP A 256 -10.07 26.47 30.69
C ASP A 256 -9.94 27.95 30.32
N VAL A 257 -10.75 28.82 30.92
CA VAL A 257 -10.77 30.26 30.59
C VAL A 257 -9.39 30.90 30.74
N GLY A 258 -8.92 31.52 29.65
CA GLY A 258 -7.62 32.20 29.60
C GLY A 258 -6.44 31.31 29.20
N THR A 259 -6.68 30.02 28.95
CA THR A 259 -5.63 29.07 28.54
C THR A 259 -5.52 29.00 27.02
N SER A 260 -4.36 29.39 26.47
CA SER A 260 -4.11 29.37 25.02
C SER A 260 -3.35 28.14 24.51
N SER A 261 -2.88 27.27 25.41
CA SER A 261 -2.13 26.06 25.09
C SER A 261 -2.58 24.90 25.96
N GLY A 262 -2.88 23.77 25.31
CA GLY A 262 -3.40 22.57 25.96
C GLY A 262 -3.98 21.62 24.92
N ASN A 263 -4.82 20.70 25.39
CA ASN A 263 -5.57 19.79 24.54
C ASN A 263 -6.81 20.47 23.95
N LEU A 264 -7.42 19.78 22.99
CA LEU A 264 -8.69 20.17 22.42
C LEU A 264 -9.81 19.87 23.43
N PRO A 265 -10.66 20.85 23.81
CA PRO A 265 -11.77 20.64 24.75
C PRO A 265 -12.92 19.89 24.06
N TYR A 266 -12.80 18.56 24.00
CA TYR A 266 -13.68 17.72 23.19
C TYR A 266 -15.13 17.70 23.67
N ASN A 267 -15.39 17.97 24.96
CA ASN A 267 -16.75 18.08 25.50
C ASN A 267 -17.42 19.38 25.03
N ASP A 268 -16.73 20.52 25.09
CA ASP A 268 -17.21 21.81 24.57
C ASP A 268 -17.52 21.74 23.08
N LEU A 269 -16.71 20.99 22.34
CA LEU A 269 -16.88 20.82 20.90
C LEU A 269 -17.93 19.75 20.53
N GLU A 270 -18.54 19.07 21.51
CA GLU A 270 -19.41 17.90 21.30
C GLU A 270 -18.80 16.87 20.32
N LEU A 271 -17.49 16.71 20.36
CA LEU A 271 -16.83 15.64 19.63
C LEU A 271 -17.22 14.35 20.32
N LYS A 272 -18.11 13.56 19.69
CA LYS A 272 -18.34 12.17 20.09
C LYS A 272 -16.96 11.53 20.22
N ALA A 273 -16.74 10.78 21.30
CA ALA A 273 -15.48 10.14 21.61
C ALA A 273 -14.93 9.42 20.36
N LEU A 274 -14.11 10.15 19.60
CA LEU A 274 -13.05 9.55 18.82
C LEU A 274 -12.24 8.79 19.88
N PRO A 275 -11.77 7.57 19.59
CA PRO A 275 -10.80 6.92 20.47
C PRO A 275 -9.71 7.95 20.81
N PRO A 276 -9.13 7.90 22.02
CA PRO A 276 -8.32 8.99 22.57
C PRO A 276 -7.42 9.55 21.48
N LEU A 277 -7.77 10.74 21.00
CA LEU A 277 -6.98 11.43 19.99
C LEU A 277 -5.58 11.53 20.58
N PRO A 278 -4.52 11.18 19.84
CA PRO A 278 -3.19 11.51 20.31
C PRO A 278 -3.17 13.00 20.61
N SER A 279 -2.61 13.41 21.75
CA SER A 279 -2.52 14.80 22.17
C SER A 279 -2.04 15.66 21.00
N ILE A 280 -2.99 16.25 20.26
CA ILE A 280 -2.66 17.22 19.23
C ILE A 280 -2.44 18.47 20.04
N HIS A 281 -1.17 18.76 20.35
CA HIS A 281 -0.76 20.08 20.81
C HIS A 281 -1.08 21.07 19.68
N LEU A 282 -2.32 21.56 19.67
CA LEU A 282 -2.72 22.64 18.79
C LEU A 282 -2.36 23.92 19.54
N ALA A 283 -1.30 24.60 19.09
CA ALA A 283 -1.11 26.00 19.45
C ALA A 283 -2.24 26.81 18.79
N VAL A 284 -3.37 26.94 19.48
CA VAL A 284 -4.60 27.58 18.97
C VAL A 284 -4.38 29.05 18.63
N SER A 285 -3.27 29.67 19.09
CA SER A 285 -3.08 31.12 18.99
C SER A 285 -2.15 31.63 17.88
N GLU A 286 -1.37 30.82 17.15
CA GLU A 286 -0.27 31.41 16.34
C GLU A 286 -0.28 31.15 14.82
N ARG A 287 -1.16 30.29 14.26
CA ARG A 287 -1.09 29.99 12.82
C ARG A 287 -2.35 30.23 11.98
N LEU A 288 -3.47 30.61 12.57
CA LEU A 288 -4.66 30.99 11.79
C LEU A 288 -4.69 32.47 11.39
N ALA A 289 -3.86 33.32 11.99
CA ALA A 289 -3.71 34.72 11.57
C ALA A 289 -2.86 34.90 10.28
N ALA A 290 -2.18 33.86 9.80
CA ALA A 290 -1.25 33.95 8.66
C ALA A 290 -1.90 33.70 7.29
N THR A 291 -3.11 33.14 7.23
CA THR A 291 -3.88 32.99 5.99
C THR A 291 -5.06 33.95 6.05
N GLY A 292 -4.86 35.17 5.56
CA GLY A 292 -5.79 36.30 5.62
C GLY A 292 -7.13 36.05 4.95
N GLN A 293 -8.00 35.30 5.62
CA GLN A 293 -9.35 35.01 5.16
C GLN A 293 -10.31 35.11 6.35
N LEU A 294 -10.58 36.35 6.76
CA LEU A 294 -11.86 36.93 7.22
C LEU A 294 -11.60 38.29 7.92
N PRO A 295 -12.52 39.26 7.82
CA PRO A 295 -12.26 40.66 8.16
C PRO A 295 -12.26 40.88 9.67
N ALA A 296 -11.40 41.80 10.11
CA ALA A 296 -11.34 42.28 11.49
C ALA A 296 -12.55 43.15 11.81
N THR A 297 -13.31 42.77 12.84
CA THR A 297 -13.97 43.66 13.80
C THR A 297 -14.05 42.97 15.15
#